data_AF-A0A363T6Y4-F1
#
_entry.id   AF-A0A363T6Y4-F1
#
_cell.length_a   1.000
_cell.length_b   1.000
_cell.length_c   1.000
_cell.angle_alpha   90.00
_cell.angle_beta   90.00
_cell.angle_gamma   90.00
#
_symmetry.space_group_name_H-M   'P 1'
#
loop_
_entity.id
_entity.type
_entity.pdbx_description
1 polymer ?
#
loop_
_entity_poly.entity_id
_entity_poly.type
_entity_poly.pdbx_seq_one_letter_code
_entity_poly.pdbx_strand_id
1 'polypeptide(L)'
;MLAHGALLRKNFFTVEQLLAVVADFRQAGLSEQEVALMTFAQKVIQHPGEITEVDINALRAYDLSDEQVLDLVVVITARSFFSKTLDALKIQPDDVYKDLEPELIQALSIGRPFP
;
A
#
# COMPACT_ATOMS: atom_id res chain seq x y z
N MET A 1 5.81 5.42 -4.82
CA MET A 1 4.42 5.57 -4.35
C MET A 1 3.54 6.27 -5.38
N LEU A 2 3.97 7.41 -5.95
CA LEU A 2 3.22 8.15 -6.98
C LEU A 2 2.67 7.31 -8.13
N ALA A 3 3.48 6.45 -8.76
CA ALA A 3 3.02 5.61 -9.87
C ALA A 3 1.78 4.75 -9.54
N HIS A 4 1.78 4.10 -8.38
CA HIS A 4 0.66 3.25 -7.97
C HIS A 4 -0.50 4.09 -7.42
N GLY A 5 -0.21 5.18 -6.71
CA GLY A 5 -1.23 6.13 -6.27
C GLY A 5 -1.97 6.77 -7.45
N ALA A 6 -1.29 7.08 -8.55
CA ALA A 6 -1.90 7.58 -9.79
C ALA A 6 -2.86 6.55 -10.40
N LEU A 7 -2.49 5.27 -10.41
CA LEU A 7 -3.36 4.19 -10.89
C LEU A 7 -4.59 4.02 -9.98
N LEU A 8 -4.41 4.09 -8.67
CA LEU A 8 -5.50 4.03 -7.69
C LEU A 8 -6.47 5.21 -7.85
N ARG A 9 -5.93 6.43 -7.95
CA ARG A 9 -6.68 7.67 -8.20
C ARG A 9 -7.45 7.65 -9.52
N LYS A 10 -6.85 7.07 -10.56
CA LYS A 10 -7.46 7.02 -11.90
C LYS A 10 -8.63 6.03 -11.98
N ASN A 11 -8.52 4.88 -11.31
CA ASN A 11 -9.41 3.75 -11.57
C ASN A 11 -10.35 3.41 -10.41
N PHE A 12 -10.02 3.78 -9.16
CA PHE A 12 -10.70 3.21 -7.99
C PHE A 12 -11.15 4.25 -6.96
N PHE A 13 -10.35 5.29 -6.71
CA PHE A 13 -10.59 6.22 -5.60
C PHE A 13 -10.66 7.67 -6.05
N THR A 14 -11.52 8.46 -5.40
CA THR A 14 -11.41 9.92 -5.45
C THR A 14 -10.13 10.37 -4.73
N VAL A 15 -9.79 11.65 -4.88
CA VAL A 15 -8.66 12.26 -4.14
C VAL A 15 -8.84 12.08 -2.64
N GLU A 16 -10.03 12.39 -2.13
CA GLU A 16 -10.36 12.38 -0.71
C GLU A 16 -10.30 10.96 -0.14
N GLN A 17 -10.82 9.98 -0.88
CA GLN A 17 -10.74 8.57 -0.47
C GLN A 17 -9.30 8.08 -0.42
N LEU A 18 -8.50 8.38 -1.45
CA LEU A 18 -7.10 7.95 -1.47
C LEU A 18 -6.28 8.63 -0.37
N LEU A 19 -6.53 9.92 -0.09
CA LEU A 19 -5.94 10.63 1.04
C LEU A 19 -6.32 9.99 2.38
N ALA A 20 -7.59 9.59 2.56
CA ALA A 20 -8.04 8.88 3.75
C ALA A 20 -7.32 7.53 3.91
N VAL A 21 -7.16 6.77 2.82
CA VAL A 21 -6.40 5.50 2.83
C VAL A 21 -4.95 5.70 3.25
N VAL A 22 -4.29 6.74 2.72
CA VAL A 22 -2.89 7.05 3.06
C VAL A 22 -2.75 7.53 4.51
N ALA A 23 -3.71 8.31 5.00
CA ALA A 23 -3.70 8.85 6.37
C ALA A 23 -3.96 7.75 7.42
N ASP A 24 -5.06 7.02 7.28
CA ASP A 24 -5.39 5.85 8.09
C ASP A 24 -6.42 4.98 7.36
N PHE A 25 -5.95 3.92 6.72
CA PHE A 25 -6.81 2.99 5.98
C PHE A 25 -7.92 2.34 6.81
N ARG A 26 -7.79 2.30 8.15
CA ARG A 26 -8.82 1.77 9.06
C ARG A 26 -10.05 2.66 9.14
N GLN A 27 -9.91 3.94 8.81
CA GLN A 27 -10.98 4.94 8.83
C GLN A 27 -11.34 5.45 7.42
N ALA A 28 -10.83 4.80 6.38
CA ALA A 28 -10.97 5.24 4.99
C ALA A 28 -12.23 4.72 4.27
N GLY A 29 -13.13 4.05 5.00
CA GLY A 29 -14.33 3.44 4.41
C GLY A 29 -14.05 2.18 3.56
N LEU A 30 -12.89 1.55 3.76
CA LEU A 30 -12.57 0.25 3.19
C LEU A 30 -13.43 -0.85 3.86
N SER A 31 -13.65 -1.94 3.15
CA SER A 31 -14.28 -3.13 3.72
C SER A 31 -13.42 -3.73 4.84
N GLU A 32 -14.05 -4.49 5.75
CA GLU A 32 -13.33 -5.17 6.84
C GLU A 32 -12.23 -6.10 6.30
N GLN A 33 -12.48 -6.77 5.17
CA GLN A 33 -11.50 -7.60 4.48
C GLN A 33 -10.30 -6.77 4.01
N GLU A 34 -10.51 -5.64 3.33
CA GLU A 34 -9.41 -4.77 2.88
C GLU A 34 -8.59 -4.22 4.05
N VAL A 35 -9.26 -3.83 5.15
CA VAL A 35 -8.57 -3.39 6.37
C VAL A 35 -7.74 -4.51 6.99
N ALA A 36 -8.24 -5.76 7.00
CA ALA A 36 -7.50 -6.92 7.47
C ALA A 36 -6.27 -7.20 6.59
N LEU A 37 -6.42 -7.14 5.26
CA LEU A 37 -5.33 -7.32 4.30
C LEU A 37 -4.24 -6.24 4.47
N MET A 38 -4.64 -4.97 4.61
CA MET A 38 -3.70 -3.87 4.83
C MET A 38 -3.00 -3.95 6.19
N THR A 39 -3.72 -4.39 7.23
CA THR A 39 -3.13 -4.63 8.57
C THR A 39 -2.10 -5.76 8.53
N PHE A 40 -2.42 -6.86 7.85
CA PHE A 40 -1.49 -7.96 7.63
C PHE A 40 -0.27 -7.50 6.83
N ALA A 41 -0.47 -6.75 5.74
CA ALA A 41 0.61 -6.19 4.93
C ALA A 41 1.56 -5.29 5.75
N GLN A 42 1.00 -4.44 6.63
CA GLN A 42 1.78 -3.61 7.54
C GLN A 42 2.65 -4.48 8.45
N LYS A 43 2.08 -5.53 9.07
CA LYS A 43 2.81 -6.46 9.95
C LYS A 43 3.89 -7.23 9.20
N VAL A 44 3.61 -7.73 7.99
CA VAL A 44 4.61 -8.42 7.15
C VAL A 44 5.82 -7.54 6.85
N ILE A 45 5.62 -6.25 6.60
CA ILE A 45 6.73 -5.34 6.27
C ILE A 45 7.50 -4.85 7.49
N GLN A 46 6.83 -4.63 8.61
CA GLN A 46 7.43 -4.06 9.82
C GLN A 46 7.97 -5.13 10.78
N HIS A 47 7.27 -6.25 10.91
CA HIS A 47 7.48 -7.30 11.92
C HIS A 47 7.33 -8.71 11.32
N PRO A 48 8.03 -9.08 10.22
CA PRO A 48 7.85 -10.38 9.58
C PRO A 48 8.11 -11.58 10.50
N GLY A 49 9.02 -11.44 11.47
CA GLY A 49 9.33 -12.49 12.45
C GLY A 49 8.26 -12.71 13.53
N GLU A 50 7.25 -11.83 13.59
CA GLU A 50 6.12 -11.91 14.53
C GLU A 50 4.84 -12.44 13.85
N ILE A 51 4.91 -12.84 12.59
CA ILE A 51 3.80 -13.48 11.89
C ILE A 51 3.57 -14.88 12.47
N THR A 52 2.31 -15.18 12.77
CA THR A 52 1.86 -16.43 13.39
C THR A 52 0.69 -17.03 12.62
N GLU A 53 0.33 -18.28 12.94
CA GLU A 53 -0.90 -18.91 12.43
C GLU A 53 -2.18 -18.11 12.75
N VAL A 54 -2.19 -17.31 13.83
CA VAL A 54 -3.34 -16.45 14.15
C VAL A 54 -3.55 -15.40 13.06
N ASP A 55 -2.46 -14.83 12.52
CA ASP A 55 -2.53 -13.85 11.44
C ASP A 55 -3.05 -14.49 10.14
N ILE A 56 -2.57 -15.70 9.82
CA ILE A 56 -3.00 -16.44 8.62
C ILE A 56 -4.47 -16.86 8.73
N ASN A 57 -4.89 -17.36 9.90
CA ASN A 57 -6.28 -17.76 10.13
C ASN A 57 -7.25 -16.57 10.10
N ALA A 58 -6.81 -15.37 10.50
CA ALA A 58 -7.61 -14.16 10.34
C ALA A 58 -7.89 -13.83 8.86
N LEU A 59 -6.95 -14.13 7.95
CA LEU A 59 -7.19 -13.97 6.51
C LEU A 59 -8.15 -15.03 5.96
N ARG A 60 -8.01 -16.29 6.40
CA ARG A 60 -8.90 -17.40 6.02
C ARG A 60 -10.35 -17.16 6.45
N ALA A 61 -10.60 -16.36 7.49
CA ALA A 61 -11.95 -15.96 7.89
C ALA A 61 -12.69 -15.12 6.82
N TYR A 62 -11.96 -14.58 5.84
CA TYR A 62 -12.51 -13.92 4.65
C TYR A 62 -12.45 -14.82 3.41
N ASP A 63 -12.44 -16.14 3.60
CA ASP A 63 -12.40 -17.18 2.54
C ASP A 63 -11.17 -17.11 1.62
N LEU A 64 -10.06 -16.53 2.10
CA LEU A 64 -8.79 -16.58 1.37
C LEU A 64 -8.20 -17.99 1.42
N SER A 65 -7.88 -18.55 0.24
CA SER A 65 -7.12 -19.79 0.13
C SER A 65 -5.65 -19.60 0.49
N ASP A 66 -4.94 -20.70 0.75
CA ASP A 66 -3.51 -20.65 1.05
C ASP A 66 -2.69 -20.08 -0.14
N GLU A 67 -3.11 -20.35 -1.37
CA GLU A 67 -2.54 -19.75 -2.57
C GLU A 67 -2.75 -18.24 -2.62
N GLN A 68 -3.95 -17.76 -2.25
CA GLN A 68 -4.22 -16.32 -2.20
C GLN A 68 -3.45 -15.62 -1.09
N VAL A 69 -3.22 -16.29 0.05
CA VAL A 69 -2.34 -15.78 1.11
C VAL A 69 -0.89 -15.70 0.61
N LEU A 70 -0.41 -16.70 -0.13
CA LEU A 70 0.90 -16.65 -0.76
C LEU A 70 1.00 -15.48 -1.76
N ASP A 71 0.02 -15.33 -2.65
CA ASP A 71 -0.04 -14.23 -3.63
C ASP A 71 0.01 -12.86 -2.92
N LEU A 72 -0.75 -12.71 -1.85
CA LEU A 72 -0.75 -11.51 -1.02
C LEU A 72 0.66 -11.22 -0.46
N VAL A 73 1.31 -12.20 0.17
CA VAL A 73 2.67 -12.05 0.73
C VAL A 73 3.68 -11.71 -0.36
N VAL A 74 3.60 -12.34 -1.54
CA VAL A 74 4.47 -12.05 -2.68
C VAL A 74 4.29 -10.60 -3.15
N VAL A 75 3.05 -10.13 -3.31
CA VAL A 75 2.77 -8.75 -3.72
C VAL A 75 3.29 -7.74 -2.68
N ILE A 76 3.03 -7.99 -1.39
CA ILE A 76 3.50 -7.14 -0.29
C ILE A 76 5.03 -7.02 -0.30
N THR A 77 5.72 -8.15 -0.35
CA THR A 77 7.18 -8.21 -0.26
C THR A 77 7.86 -7.66 -1.51
N ALA A 78 7.35 -7.99 -2.70
CA ALA A 78 7.84 -7.44 -3.98
C ALA A 78 7.69 -5.91 -4.01
N ARG A 79 6.53 -5.38 -3.61
CA ARG A 79 6.33 -3.93 -3.49
C ARG A 79 7.35 -3.32 -2.54
N SER A 80 7.57 -3.91 -1.37
CA SER A 80 8.56 -3.41 -0.40
C SER A 80 9.97 -3.39 -0.99
N PHE A 81 10.39 -4.48 -1.64
CA PHE A 81 11.67 -4.57 -2.34
C PHE A 81 11.85 -3.44 -3.36
N PHE A 82 10.87 -3.23 -4.25
CA PHE A 82 10.98 -2.20 -5.29
C PHE A 82 11.09 -0.80 -4.70
N SER A 83 10.26 -0.42 -3.73
CA SER A 83 10.37 0.95 -3.22
C SER A 83 11.62 1.17 -2.39
N LYS A 84 12.03 0.22 -1.55
CA LYS A 84 13.29 0.32 -0.81
C LYS A 84 14.49 0.45 -1.75
N THR A 85 14.47 -0.29 -2.88
CA THR A 85 15.50 -0.18 -3.92
C THR A 85 15.53 1.21 -4.55
N LEU A 86 14.36 1.73 -4.97
CA LEU A 86 14.24 3.07 -5.55
C LEU A 86 14.60 4.17 -4.55
N ASP A 87 14.22 4.01 -3.27
CA ASP A 87 14.57 4.91 -2.17
C ASP A 87 16.08 4.94 -1.95
N ALA A 88 16.72 3.77 -1.83
CA ALA A 88 18.16 3.65 -1.60
C ALA A 88 18.99 4.27 -2.75
N LEU A 89 18.50 4.15 -3.99
CA LEU A 89 19.12 4.73 -5.18
C LEU A 89 18.76 6.22 -5.39
N LYS A 90 17.91 6.81 -4.54
CA LYS A 90 17.41 8.19 -4.67
C LYS A 90 16.77 8.51 -6.02
N ILE A 91 16.12 7.51 -6.63
CA ILE A 91 15.45 7.68 -7.93
C ILE A 91 14.30 8.68 -7.80
N GLN A 92 14.26 9.63 -8.72
CA GLN A 92 13.20 10.62 -8.80
C GLN A 92 12.00 10.06 -9.58
N PRO A 93 10.76 10.43 -9.20
CA PRO A 93 9.58 10.12 -10.00
C PRO A 93 9.61 10.82 -11.36
N ASP A 94 8.93 10.24 -12.35
CA ASP A 94 8.80 10.82 -13.69
C ASP A 94 7.91 12.07 -13.68
N ASP A 95 8.21 13.03 -14.57
CA ASP A 95 7.50 14.32 -14.66
C ASP A 95 5.99 14.18 -14.90
N VAL A 96 5.54 13.08 -15.49
CA VAL A 96 4.11 12.79 -15.72
C VAL A 96 3.29 12.79 -14.42
N TYR A 97 3.93 12.58 -13.26
CA TYR A 97 3.23 12.59 -11.98
C TYR A 97 2.98 14.00 -11.41
N LYS A 98 3.50 15.05 -12.06
CA LYS A 98 3.21 16.45 -11.70
C LYS A 98 1.78 16.88 -12.02
N ASP A 99 1.09 16.12 -12.87
CA ASP A 99 -0.30 16.37 -13.23
C ASP A 99 -1.30 15.85 -12.18
N LEU A 100 -0.81 15.17 -11.13
CA LEU A 100 -1.64 14.76 -9.99
C LEU A 100 -2.00 15.95 -9.10
N GLU A 101 -3.08 15.78 -8.33
CA GLU A 101 -3.49 16.79 -7.35
C GLU A 101 -2.37 17.04 -6.31
N PRO A 102 -2.04 18.31 -5.98
CA PRO A 102 -0.89 18.64 -5.11
C PRO A 102 -0.91 17.94 -3.76
N GLU A 103 -2.11 17.77 -3.18
CA GLU A 103 -2.30 17.08 -1.89
C GLU A 103 -1.93 15.59 -2.00
N LEU A 104 -2.24 14.94 -3.13
CA LEU A 104 -1.81 13.56 -3.39
C LEU A 104 -0.32 13.47 -3.62
N ILE A 105 0.27 14.43 -4.36
CA ILE A 105 1.72 14.48 -4.54
C ILE A 105 2.41 14.55 -3.18
N GLN A 106 1.95 15.45 -2.30
CA GLN A 106 2.49 15.59 -0.95
C GLN A 106 2.34 14.32 -0.13
N ALA A 107 1.14 13.73 -0.11
CA ALA A 107 0.83 12.53 0.69
C ALA A 107 1.57 11.28 0.19
N LEU A 108 1.83 11.18 -1.11
CA LEU A 108 2.45 10.00 -1.73
C LEU A 108 3.96 10.12 -1.93
N SER A 109 4.55 11.30 -1.78
CA SER A 109 6.00 11.51 -1.98
C SER A 109 6.81 11.38 -0.68
N ILE A 110 6.23 10.84 0.40
CA ILE A 110 6.83 10.73 1.75
C ILE A 110 8.36 10.48 1.70
N GLY A 111 9.12 11.44 2.24
CA GLY A 111 10.59 11.36 2.32
C GLY A 111 11.36 11.79 1.05
N ARG A 112 10.66 12.12 -0.05
CA ARG A 112 11.24 12.64 -1.29
C ARG A 112 10.52 13.94 -1.69
N PRO A 113 11.18 15.11 -1.61
CA PRO A 113 10.63 16.32 -2.21
C PRO A 113 10.42 16.07 -3.71
N PHE A 114 9.17 16.10 -4.17
CA PHE A 114 8.84 16.06 -5.58
C PHE A 114 8.30 17.44 -5.97
N PRO A 115 8.99 18.17 -6.87
CA PRO A 115 8.62 19.53 -7.23
C PRO A 115 7.39 19.57 -8.15
#